data_AF-A0A9E9L7T4-F1
#
_entry.id   AF-A0A9E9L7T4-F1
#
_cell.length_a   1.000
_cell.length_b   1.000
_cell.length_c   1.000
_cell.angle_alpha   90.00
_cell.angle_beta   90.00
_cell.angle_gamma   90.00
#
_symmetry.space_group_name_H-M   'P 1'
#
loop_
_entity.id
_entity.type
_entity.pdbx_description
1 polymer ?
#
loop_
_entity_poly.entity_id
_entity_poly.type
_entity_poly.pdbx_seq_one_letter_code
_entity_poly.pdbx_strand_id
1 'polypeptide(L)'
;MASYHFSVKNKNKGYAMGHYLYISRLMQYENVRKKSDEILEYVEPGKCMPSWVKDPIEFWQAADTFERANAKVYIEYEIALPNEFTPDQRKTLIETFLDKHIAPQQYPHSYAIHNVKSRLSGEEQPHCHLMFSLKADDGIERTAEQYFKRYNPQDPAKGGAKKIQLQDGHADYTTYLLHIRKAWENHLNDALAEHSPTVTYQIDGQEIQIKNQVSADNYEKYNEIHGTLYLPEPKLGTGKQNETVEYLTEIQKIRQHNAKERELEQRQQHFDQQHEYYYSCSNEPFSSPEVMHYLNHLIKKASNKKELGHDINEIIQTQQPILHHEKWDIDTINFNLNNARLYPEPDMEFKVLSVQPKPVIEPTSQPKPKPEIHPSQLEPKRNDYDGLGF
;
A
#
# COMPACT_ATOMS: atom_id res chain seq x y z
N MET A 1 1.98 -17.19 -13.81
CA MET A 1 1.08 -16.40 -12.93
C MET A 1 1.81 -15.14 -12.57
N ALA A 2 1.10 -14.02 -12.52
CA ALA A 2 1.65 -12.73 -12.13
C ALA A 2 2.21 -12.78 -10.69
N SER A 3 3.21 -11.95 -10.42
CA SER A 3 3.82 -11.83 -9.08
C SER A 3 3.79 -10.38 -8.62
N TYR A 4 3.69 -10.18 -7.31
CA TYR A 4 3.65 -8.84 -6.72
C TYR A 4 5.03 -8.37 -6.29
N HIS A 5 5.51 -7.25 -6.84
CA HIS A 5 6.59 -6.48 -6.24
C HIS A 5 6.37 -4.98 -6.46
N PHE A 6 6.50 -4.21 -5.38
CA PHE A 6 6.49 -2.75 -5.39
C PHE A 6 7.37 -2.22 -4.24
N SER A 7 8.58 -1.76 -4.58
CA SER A 7 9.49 -1.13 -3.62
C SER A 7 9.63 0.36 -3.91
N VAL A 8 9.76 1.16 -2.84
CA VAL A 8 9.92 2.62 -2.92
C VAL A 8 11.29 2.98 -2.36
N LYS A 9 12.15 3.49 -3.23
CA LYS A 9 13.54 3.85 -2.95
C LYS A 9 13.70 5.37 -3.01
N ASN A 10 14.74 5.90 -2.40
CA ASN A 10 15.10 7.32 -2.51
C ASN A 10 16.61 7.47 -2.49
N LYS A 11 17.14 8.44 -3.24
CA LYS A 11 18.58 8.69 -3.35
C LYS A 11 18.90 10.17 -3.15
N ASN A 12 20.12 10.42 -2.69
CA ASN A 12 20.63 11.75 -2.41
C ASN A 12 21.19 12.42 -3.68
N LYS A 13 21.69 13.64 -3.54
CA LYS A 13 22.41 14.37 -4.61
C LYS A 13 23.65 13.60 -5.09
N GLY A 14 23.87 13.61 -6.41
CA GLY A 14 24.98 12.92 -7.09
C GLY A 14 24.61 11.54 -7.67
N TYR A 15 23.32 11.22 -7.76
CA TYR A 15 22.82 9.90 -8.17
C TYR A 15 21.67 9.97 -9.21
N ALA A 16 21.15 11.13 -9.56
CA ALA A 16 19.99 11.27 -10.43
C ALA A 16 20.35 11.08 -11.91
N MET A 17 21.31 11.85 -12.43
CA MET A 17 21.77 11.73 -13.82
C MET A 17 22.36 10.33 -14.06
N GLY A 18 23.19 9.85 -13.13
CA GLY A 18 23.79 8.51 -13.21
C GLY A 18 22.74 7.40 -13.27
N HIS A 19 21.64 7.51 -12.52
CA HIS A 19 20.59 6.50 -12.54
C HIS A 19 19.68 6.60 -13.76
N TYR A 20 19.32 7.82 -14.20
CA TYR A 20 18.56 8.00 -15.44
C TYR A 20 19.28 7.41 -16.65
N LEU A 21 20.60 7.65 -16.78
CA LEU A 21 21.42 7.06 -17.84
C LEU A 21 21.48 5.53 -17.73
N TYR A 22 21.52 4.98 -16.51
CA TYR A 22 21.48 3.54 -16.28
C TYR A 22 20.16 2.93 -16.73
N ILE A 23 19.01 3.41 -16.24
CA ILE A 23 17.70 2.83 -16.58
C ILE A 23 17.35 3.03 -18.06
N SER A 24 17.77 4.14 -18.67
CA SER A 24 17.52 4.41 -20.09
C SER A 24 18.56 3.76 -21.03
N ARG A 25 19.58 3.07 -20.46
CA ARG A 25 20.74 2.47 -21.15
C ARG A 25 21.44 3.41 -22.12
N LEU A 26 21.62 4.67 -21.70
CA LEU A 26 22.25 5.74 -22.47
C LEU A 26 23.75 5.88 -22.15
N MET A 27 24.50 6.54 -23.04
CA MET A 27 25.92 6.85 -22.88
C MET A 27 26.76 5.61 -22.50
N GLN A 28 27.42 5.60 -21.34
CA GLN A 28 28.26 4.48 -20.88
C GLN A 28 27.49 3.14 -20.76
N TYR A 29 26.16 3.17 -20.63
CA TYR A 29 25.33 1.98 -20.49
C TYR A 29 24.81 1.41 -21.82
N GLU A 30 25.04 2.07 -22.96
CA GLU A 30 24.72 1.51 -24.28
C GLU A 30 25.39 0.15 -24.52
N ASN A 31 26.60 -0.04 -23.98
CA ASN A 31 27.35 -1.28 -24.10
C ASN A 31 26.79 -2.43 -23.24
N VAL A 32 25.92 -2.14 -22.27
CA VAL A 32 25.14 -3.15 -21.54
C VAL A 32 24.06 -3.69 -22.47
N ARG A 33 23.19 -2.79 -22.99
CA ARG A 33 22.12 -3.11 -23.95
C ARG A 33 22.57 -3.85 -25.22
N LYS A 34 23.85 -3.73 -25.60
CA LYS A 34 24.45 -4.41 -26.76
C LYS A 34 25.12 -5.76 -26.42
N LYS A 35 25.14 -6.19 -25.15
CA LYS A 35 25.90 -7.35 -24.67
C LYS A 35 25.21 -8.23 -23.61
N SER A 36 24.17 -7.75 -22.94
CA SER A 36 23.29 -8.59 -22.10
C SER A 36 22.08 -9.10 -22.90
N ASP A 37 21.51 -10.21 -22.46
CA ASP A 37 20.20 -10.72 -22.93
C ASP A 37 19.03 -9.92 -22.33
N GLU A 38 19.21 -8.61 -22.14
CA GLU A 38 18.23 -7.68 -21.56
C GLU A 38 17.47 -6.96 -22.67
N ILE A 39 16.15 -6.98 -22.57
CA ILE A 39 15.28 -6.22 -23.45
C ILE A 39 14.87 -4.93 -22.72
N LEU A 40 15.39 -3.79 -23.18
CA LEU A 40 14.85 -2.48 -22.84
C LEU A 40 13.60 -2.25 -23.68
N GLU A 41 12.43 -2.55 -23.12
CA GLU A 41 11.13 -2.53 -23.81
C GLU A 41 10.66 -1.09 -24.10
N TYR A 42 10.87 -0.16 -23.16
CA TYR A 42 10.45 1.23 -23.30
C TYR A 42 11.28 2.20 -22.45
N VAL A 43 11.38 3.46 -22.89
CA VAL A 43 11.90 4.61 -22.13
C VAL A 43 10.95 5.80 -22.33
N GLU A 44 10.61 6.49 -21.24
CA GLU A 44 9.75 7.67 -21.24
C GLU A 44 10.46 8.91 -21.81
N PRO A 45 9.83 9.68 -22.73
CA PRO A 45 10.50 10.75 -23.47
C PRO A 45 10.57 12.13 -22.76
N GLY A 46 10.19 12.25 -21.49
CA GLY A 46 10.20 13.50 -20.73
C GLY A 46 8.90 14.31 -20.76
N LYS A 47 7.73 13.66 -20.90
CA LYS A 47 6.41 14.32 -21.04
C LYS A 47 6.08 15.34 -19.95
N CYS A 48 6.54 15.11 -18.72
CA CYS A 48 6.19 15.89 -17.53
C CYS A 48 7.36 16.76 -17.02
N MET A 49 8.23 17.24 -17.91
CA MET A 49 9.38 18.06 -17.55
C MET A 49 9.06 19.57 -17.59
N PRO A 50 9.67 20.40 -16.72
CA PRO A 50 9.55 21.86 -16.78
C PRO A 50 10.01 22.44 -18.13
N SER A 51 9.43 23.57 -18.53
CA SER A 51 9.63 24.22 -19.84
C SER A 51 11.08 24.53 -20.25
N TRP A 52 12.01 24.64 -19.30
CA TRP A 52 13.44 24.84 -19.56
C TRP A 52 14.19 23.57 -19.97
N VAL A 53 13.57 22.39 -19.84
CA VAL A 53 14.12 21.07 -20.17
C VAL A 53 13.75 20.70 -21.61
N LYS A 54 14.73 20.24 -22.38
CA LYS A 54 14.56 19.69 -23.74
C LYS A 54 14.89 18.20 -23.81
N ASP A 55 15.75 17.74 -22.91
CA ASP A 55 16.11 16.34 -22.71
C ASP A 55 16.09 16.04 -21.19
N PRO A 56 15.46 14.94 -20.72
CA PRO A 56 15.51 14.51 -19.32
C PRO A 56 16.92 14.51 -18.69
N ILE A 57 17.99 14.29 -19.47
CA ILE A 57 19.38 14.41 -19.01
C ILE A 57 19.63 15.80 -18.38
N GLU A 58 19.15 16.87 -19.01
CA GLU A 58 19.32 18.25 -18.53
C GLU A 58 18.64 18.43 -17.16
N PHE A 59 17.45 17.86 -16.97
CA PHE A 59 16.74 17.91 -15.69
C PHE A 59 17.50 17.16 -14.59
N TRP A 60 17.89 15.91 -14.85
CA TRP A 60 18.56 15.07 -13.84
C TRP A 60 19.99 15.56 -13.54
N GLN A 61 20.71 16.10 -14.52
CA GLN A 61 22.00 16.78 -14.32
C GLN A 61 21.84 18.06 -13.49
N ALA A 62 20.84 18.91 -13.81
CA ALA A 62 20.56 20.11 -13.04
C ALA A 62 20.13 19.78 -11.60
N ALA A 63 19.38 18.70 -11.39
CA ALA A 63 19.01 18.23 -10.07
C ALA A 63 20.24 17.80 -9.25
N ASP A 64 21.13 17.00 -9.83
CA ASP A 64 22.43 16.63 -9.22
C ASP A 64 23.40 17.82 -9.08
N THR A 65 23.18 18.93 -9.78
CA THR A 65 24.02 20.14 -9.68
C THR A 65 23.50 21.12 -8.63
N PHE A 66 22.18 21.39 -8.59
CA PHE A 66 21.61 22.55 -7.90
C PHE A 66 20.77 22.26 -6.64
N GLU A 67 20.34 21.01 -6.40
CA GLU A 67 19.74 20.67 -5.09
C GLU A 67 20.75 20.84 -3.93
N ARG A 68 20.27 20.95 -2.69
CA ARG A 68 21.16 20.98 -1.52
C ARG A 68 21.81 19.61 -1.30
N ALA A 69 23.04 19.58 -0.74
CA ALA A 69 23.80 18.34 -0.55
C ALA A 69 23.00 17.22 0.14
N ASN A 70 22.26 17.56 1.21
CA ASN A 70 21.45 16.61 1.99
C ASN A 70 19.98 16.53 1.48
N ALA A 71 19.75 16.66 0.17
CA ALA A 71 18.44 16.47 -0.44
C ALA A 71 18.27 15.04 -0.93
N LYS A 72 17.09 14.45 -0.67
CA LYS A 72 16.52 13.39 -1.52
C LYS A 72 16.23 14.03 -2.88
N VAL A 73 16.94 13.67 -3.94
CA VAL A 73 16.79 14.33 -5.25
C VAL A 73 15.63 13.73 -6.05
N TYR A 74 15.49 12.41 -5.99
CA TYR A 74 14.34 11.68 -6.53
C TYR A 74 13.86 10.60 -5.56
N ILE A 75 12.59 10.21 -5.76
CA ILE A 75 12.03 8.94 -5.32
C ILE A 75 12.05 8.01 -6.54
N GLU A 76 12.20 6.72 -6.28
CA GLU A 76 12.10 5.65 -7.28
C GLU A 76 11.02 4.67 -6.84
N TYR A 77 10.20 4.21 -7.79
CA TYR A 77 9.48 2.95 -7.68
C TYR A 77 10.17 1.91 -8.56
N GLU A 78 10.39 0.74 -7.97
CA GLU A 78 10.81 -0.46 -8.69
C GLU A 78 9.66 -1.47 -8.57
N ILE A 79 9.09 -1.80 -9.73
CA ILE A 79 7.78 -2.45 -9.85
C ILE A 79 7.91 -3.69 -10.74
N ALA A 80 7.53 -4.86 -10.27
CA ALA A 80 7.43 -6.04 -11.13
C ALA A 80 6.15 -5.99 -11.97
N LEU A 81 6.25 -6.46 -13.21
CA LEU A 81 5.17 -6.49 -14.18
C LEU A 81 4.82 -7.94 -14.53
N PRO A 82 3.59 -8.22 -15.01
CA PRO A 82 3.21 -9.58 -15.41
C PRO A 82 3.96 -10.03 -16.68
N ASN A 83 4.40 -11.28 -16.67
CA ASN A 83 4.96 -11.98 -17.83
C ASN A 83 3.90 -12.24 -18.90
N GLU A 84 2.64 -12.40 -18.48
CA GLU A 84 1.50 -12.71 -19.34
C GLU A 84 1.05 -11.54 -20.23
N PHE A 85 1.60 -10.34 -20.04
CA PHE A 85 1.28 -9.16 -20.84
C PHE A 85 2.24 -8.98 -22.02
N THR A 86 1.76 -8.31 -23.06
CA THR A 86 2.63 -7.73 -24.10
C THR A 86 3.37 -6.48 -23.56
N PRO A 87 4.49 -6.05 -24.21
CA PRO A 87 5.17 -4.80 -23.86
C PRO A 87 4.24 -3.57 -23.88
N ASP A 88 3.32 -3.49 -24.84
CA ASP A 88 2.35 -2.38 -24.93
C ASP A 88 1.33 -2.38 -23.78
N GLN A 89 0.88 -3.57 -23.33
CA GLN A 89 0.05 -3.69 -22.13
C GLN A 89 0.84 -3.35 -20.86
N ARG A 90 2.11 -3.77 -20.75
CA ARG A 90 3.01 -3.36 -19.66
C ARG A 90 3.22 -1.85 -19.60
N LYS A 91 3.44 -1.21 -20.76
CA LYS A 91 3.52 0.25 -20.90
C LYS A 91 2.22 0.94 -20.49
N THR A 92 1.08 0.46 -20.98
CA THR A 92 -0.25 1.02 -20.68
C THR A 92 -0.59 0.91 -19.19
N LEU A 93 -0.26 -0.22 -18.55
CA LEU A 93 -0.42 -0.45 -17.12
C LEU A 93 0.38 0.59 -16.29
N ILE A 94 1.62 0.88 -16.70
CA ILE A 94 2.47 1.88 -16.03
C ILE A 94 1.98 3.31 -16.28
N GLU A 95 1.66 3.71 -17.51
CA GLU A 95 1.18 5.05 -17.83
C GLU A 95 -0.14 5.36 -17.09
N THR A 96 -1.12 4.44 -17.13
CA THR A 96 -2.39 4.63 -16.43
C THR A 96 -2.26 4.68 -14.90
N PHE A 97 -1.24 4.03 -14.32
CA PHE A 97 -0.94 4.17 -12.89
C PHE A 97 -0.28 5.51 -12.56
N LEU A 98 0.66 5.96 -13.41
CA LEU A 98 1.29 7.28 -13.37
C LEU A 98 0.26 8.41 -13.43
N ASP A 99 -0.61 8.37 -14.44
CA ASP A 99 -1.64 9.39 -14.69
C ASP A 99 -2.63 9.53 -13.51
N LYS A 100 -2.90 8.42 -12.81
CA LYS A 100 -3.84 8.36 -11.68
C LYS A 100 -3.21 8.75 -10.33
N HIS A 101 -1.95 8.39 -10.08
CA HIS A 101 -1.35 8.48 -8.73
C HIS A 101 -0.14 9.42 -8.62
N ILE A 102 0.47 9.87 -9.72
CA ILE A 102 1.74 10.61 -9.73
C ILE A 102 1.67 11.90 -10.55
N ALA A 103 1.11 11.83 -11.78
CA ALA A 103 0.92 13.00 -12.64
C ALA A 103 0.05 14.13 -12.02
N PRO A 104 -0.97 13.87 -11.17
CA PRO A 104 -1.75 14.95 -10.55
C PRO A 104 -0.93 15.87 -9.64
N GLN A 105 0.25 15.42 -9.18
CA GLN A 105 1.19 16.21 -8.37
C GLN A 105 2.24 16.95 -9.23
N GLN A 106 2.17 16.85 -10.56
CA GLN A 106 3.12 17.46 -11.52
C GLN A 106 4.60 17.15 -11.21
N TYR A 107 4.90 15.95 -10.69
CA TYR A 107 6.27 15.53 -10.41
C TYR A 107 7.04 15.25 -11.71
N PRO A 108 8.16 15.96 -11.99
CA PRO A 108 9.00 15.64 -13.13
C PRO A 108 9.61 14.26 -12.97
N HIS A 109 9.38 13.42 -13.98
CA HIS A 109 9.63 11.99 -13.90
C HIS A 109 10.22 11.43 -15.18
N SER A 110 10.82 10.25 -15.07
CA SER A 110 11.24 9.42 -16.19
C SER A 110 11.12 7.97 -15.76
N TYR A 111 10.71 7.09 -16.67
CA TYR A 111 10.67 5.65 -16.40
C TYR A 111 11.23 4.84 -17.57
N ALA A 112 11.68 3.64 -17.26
CA ALA A 112 12.09 2.65 -18.23
C ALA A 112 11.50 1.28 -17.87
N ILE A 113 11.05 0.54 -18.87
CA ILE A 113 10.57 -0.84 -18.74
C ILE A 113 11.66 -1.77 -19.25
N HIS A 114 12.16 -2.61 -18.35
CA HIS A 114 13.22 -3.59 -18.56
C HIS A 114 12.60 -4.97 -18.54
N ASN A 115 13.14 -5.90 -19.32
CA ASN A 115 12.83 -7.31 -19.22
C ASN A 115 14.14 -8.10 -19.27
N VAL A 116 14.49 -8.70 -18.13
CA VAL A 116 15.70 -9.51 -17.92
C VAL A 116 15.31 -10.95 -17.64
N LYS A 117 16.18 -11.90 -17.98
CA LYS A 117 15.99 -13.29 -17.56
C LYS A 117 16.56 -13.53 -16.17
N SER A 118 15.74 -14.14 -15.32
CA SER A 118 16.10 -14.64 -14.00
C SER A 118 17.35 -15.53 -14.10
N ARG A 119 18.43 -15.17 -13.42
CA ARG A 119 19.65 -16.02 -13.35
C ARG A 119 19.42 -17.38 -12.67
N LEU A 120 18.29 -17.55 -11.96
CA LEU A 120 17.97 -18.77 -11.20
C LEU A 120 16.94 -19.65 -11.90
N SER A 121 15.89 -19.07 -12.49
CA SER A 121 14.81 -19.82 -13.15
C SER A 121 14.82 -19.73 -14.68
N GLY A 122 15.58 -18.81 -15.27
CA GLY A 122 15.60 -18.55 -16.72
C GLY A 122 14.35 -17.82 -17.25
N GLU A 123 13.32 -17.66 -16.42
CA GLU A 123 12.08 -16.95 -16.71
C GLU A 123 12.31 -15.46 -16.92
N GLU A 124 11.43 -14.82 -17.69
CA GLU A 124 11.42 -13.37 -17.84
C GLU A 124 10.99 -12.68 -16.53
N GLN A 125 11.57 -11.49 -16.31
CA GLN A 125 11.32 -10.63 -15.16
C GLN A 125 11.15 -9.19 -15.67
N PRO A 126 10.02 -8.87 -16.32
CA PRO A 126 9.72 -7.52 -16.74
C PRO A 126 9.45 -6.64 -15.51
N HIS A 127 10.09 -5.49 -15.47
CA HIS A 127 10.01 -4.55 -14.36
C HIS A 127 10.14 -3.10 -14.84
N CYS A 128 9.51 -2.19 -14.11
CA CYS A 128 9.60 -0.76 -14.34
C CYS A 128 10.45 -0.10 -13.26
N HIS A 129 11.47 0.66 -13.68
CA HIS A 129 12.09 1.70 -12.85
C HIS A 129 11.42 3.03 -13.18
N LEU A 130 10.66 3.60 -12.25
CA LEU A 130 10.07 4.94 -12.35
C LEU A 130 10.75 5.86 -11.34
N MET A 131 11.54 6.82 -11.81
CA MET A 131 12.17 7.84 -10.98
C MET A 131 11.51 9.21 -11.17
N PHE A 132 11.23 9.90 -10.06
CA PHE A 132 10.53 11.19 -10.09
C PHE A 132 11.03 12.14 -8.99
N SER A 133 11.08 13.44 -9.29
CA SER A 133 11.48 14.45 -8.32
C SER A 133 10.26 15.02 -7.60
N LEU A 134 10.35 15.08 -6.27
CA LEU A 134 9.33 15.72 -5.42
C LEU A 134 9.25 17.25 -5.58
N LYS A 135 10.12 17.83 -6.41
CA LYS A 135 10.01 19.21 -6.90
C LYS A 135 8.96 19.26 -8.01
N ALA A 136 7.70 19.37 -7.62
CA ALA A 136 6.56 19.51 -8.53
C ALA A 136 6.71 20.77 -9.40
N ASP A 137 6.40 20.66 -10.70
CA ASP A 137 6.29 21.84 -11.54
C ASP A 137 4.96 22.55 -11.26
N ASP A 138 5.05 23.87 -11.05
CA ASP A 138 3.91 24.75 -10.80
C ASP A 138 3.61 25.67 -12.00
N GLY A 139 4.26 25.41 -13.15
CA GLY A 139 4.10 26.18 -14.38
C GLY A 139 4.75 27.57 -14.35
N ILE A 140 5.46 27.90 -13.27
CA ILE A 140 6.19 29.17 -13.15
C ILE A 140 7.57 29.02 -13.78
N GLU A 141 7.77 29.75 -14.87
CA GLU A 141 9.04 29.92 -15.58
C GLU A 141 10.21 30.22 -14.64
N ARG A 142 11.26 29.38 -14.72
CA ARG A 142 12.47 29.46 -13.89
C ARG A 142 13.69 28.95 -14.66
N THR A 143 14.87 29.46 -14.34
CA THR A 143 16.12 28.80 -14.76
C THR A 143 16.31 27.50 -13.99
N ALA A 144 17.08 26.56 -14.55
CA ALA A 144 17.46 25.31 -13.89
C ALA A 144 18.04 25.53 -12.47
N GLU A 145 18.95 26.50 -12.32
CA GLU A 145 19.52 26.87 -11.00
C GLU A 145 18.43 27.38 -10.05
N GLN A 146 17.48 28.20 -10.53
CA GLN A 146 16.39 28.70 -9.70
C GLN A 146 15.43 27.58 -9.30
N TYR A 147 15.06 26.67 -10.22
CA TYR A 147 14.09 25.60 -9.99
C TYR A 147 14.41 24.79 -8.72
N PHE A 148 15.68 24.46 -8.48
CA PHE A 148 16.12 23.68 -7.32
C PHE A 148 16.39 24.50 -6.04
N LYS A 149 16.33 25.84 -6.07
CA LYS A 149 16.40 26.68 -4.85
C LYS A 149 15.24 26.39 -3.90
N ARG A 150 15.34 26.92 -2.66
CA ARG A 150 14.24 26.83 -1.69
C ARG A 150 12.98 27.51 -2.25
N TYR A 151 11.83 26.90 -1.98
CA TYR A 151 10.52 27.50 -2.27
C TYR A 151 10.31 28.74 -1.39
N ASN A 152 9.69 29.77 -1.96
CA ASN A 152 9.32 31.00 -1.27
C ASN A 152 7.79 31.11 -1.22
N PRO A 153 7.14 30.92 -0.06
CA PRO A 153 5.69 30.96 0.04
C PRO A 153 5.09 32.36 -0.12
N GLN A 154 5.88 33.43 0.03
CA GLN A 154 5.41 34.82 -0.13
C GLN A 154 5.50 35.31 -1.57
N ASP A 155 6.38 34.70 -2.37
CA ASP A 155 6.53 34.98 -3.81
C ASP A 155 7.15 33.75 -4.51
N PRO A 156 6.31 32.81 -5.00
CA PRO A 156 6.76 31.57 -5.63
C PRO A 156 7.63 31.76 -6.88
N ALA A 157 7.51 32.92 -7.56
CA ALA A 157 8.30 33.28 -8.73
C ALA A 157 9.70 33.82 -8.38
N LYS A 158 9.93 34.24 -7.13
CA LYS A 158 11.27 34.52 -6.57
C LYS A 158 11.89 33.32 -5.84
N GLY A 159 11.18 32.21 -5.73
CA GLY A 159 11.67 30.94 -5.18
C GLY A 159 12.02 29.90 -6.25
N GLY A 160 12.52 28.74 -5.82
CA GLY A 160 12.47 27.51 -6.60
C GLY A 160 11.13 26.77 -6.44
N ALA A 161 10.91 25.74 -7.23
CA ALA A 161 9.67 24.95 -7.22
C ALA A 161 9.32 24.37 -5.83
N LYS A 162 8.03 24.19 -5.52
CA LYS A 162 7.57 23.62 -4.25
C LYS A 162 8.00 22.15 -4.15
N LYS A 163 8.36 21.69 -2.94
CA LYS A 163 8.66 20.28 -2.69
C LYS A 163 7.49 19.61 -1.95
N ILE A 164 6.54 19.07 -2.69
CA ILE A 164 5.41 18.30 -2.15
C ILE A 164 5.98 16.97 -1.62
N GLN A 165 5.57 16.53 -0.44
CA GLN A 165 6.01 15.23 0.10
C GLN A 165 5.01 14.15 -0.28
N LEU A 166 5.47 12.89 -0.36
CA LEU A 166 4.59 11.78 -0.70
C LEU A 166 3.49 11.55 0.34
N GLN A 167 3.78 11.78 1.62
CA GLN A 167 2.78 11.73 2.68
C GLN A 167 1.91 12.99 2.80
N ASP A 168 2.01 13.98 1.91
CA ASP A 168 1.09 15.12 1.92
C ASP A 168 -0.32 14.62 1.55
N GLY A 169 -1.26 14.65 2.50
CA GLY A 169 -2.58 14.00 2.39
C GLY A 169 -2.71 12.68 3.16
N HIS A 170 -1.65 12.20 3.83
CA HIS A 170 -1.65 11.02 4.68
C HIS A 170 -1.12 11.34 6.09
N ALA A 171 -1.48 10.54 7.09
CA ALA A 171 -1.03 10.74 8.47
C ALA A 171 0.50 10.62 8.64
N ASP A 172 1.13 9.65 7.95
CA ASP A 172 2.58 9.50 7.88
C ASP A 172 3.02 8.83 6.56
N TYR A 173 4.34 8.70 6.39
CA TYR A 173 4.94 8.01 5.23
C TYR A 173 4.67 6.49 5.23
N THR A 174 4.35 5.88 6.37
CA THR A 174 3.96 4.46 6.44
C THR A 174 2.57 4.25 5.83
N THR A 175 1.61 5.09 6.20
CA THR A 175 0.24 5.13 5.68
C THR A 175 0.25 5.38 4.18
N TYR A 176 1.07 6.32 3.70
CA TYR A 176 1.32 6.51 2.27
C TYR A 176 1.83 5.22 1.58
N LEU A 177 2.87 4.58 2.14
CA LEU A 177 3.47 3.38 1.55
C LEU A 177 2.49 2.19 1.51
N LEU A 178 1.56 2.10 2.46
CA LEU A 178 0.50 1.10 2.47
C LEU A 178 -0.55 1.43 1.40
N HIS A 179 -0.99 2.69 1.30
CA HIS A 179 -1.93 3.18 0.29
C HIS A 179 -1.42 2.95 -1.14
N ILE A 180 -0.23 3.43 -1.50
CA ILE A 180 0.27 3.35 -2.89
C ILE A 180 0.50 1.90 -3.34
N ARG A 181 0.83 1.00 -2.41
CA ARG A 181 0.93 -0.45 -2.67
C ARG A 181 -0.44 -1.07 -2.93
N LYS A 182 -1.44 -0.80 -2.08
CA LYS A 182 -2.79 -1.32 -2.31
C LYS A 182 -3.41 -0.75 -3.60
N ALA A 183 -3.10 0.49 -3.93
CA ALA A 183 -3.46 1.09 -5.21
C ALA A 183 -2.84 0.35 -6.41
N TRP A 184 -1.52 0.06 -6.38
CA TRP A 184 -0.86 -0.72 -7.43
C TRP A 184 -1.41 -2.14 -7.57
N GLU A 185 -1.62 -2.83 -6.44
CA GLU A 185 -2.21 -4.17 -6.41
C GLU A 185 -3.61 -4.20 -7.05
N ASN A 186 -4.49 -3.27 -6.65
CA ASN A 186 -5.83 -3.15 -7.22
C ASN A 186 -5.77 -2.86 -8.73
N HIS A 187 -4.87 -1.97 -9.16
CA HIS A 187 -4.68 -1.57 -10.57
C HIS A 187 -4.14 -2.71 -11.45
N LEU A 188 -3.17 -3.47 -10.94
CA LEU A 188 -2.66 -4.67 -11.60
C LEU A 188 -3.72 -5.78 -11.65
N ASN A 189 -4.52 -5.97 -10.60
CA ASN A 189 -5.61 -6.94 -10.58
C ASN A 189 -6.73 -6.62 -11.59
N ASP A 190 -7.06 -5.34 -11.81
CA ASP A 190 -8.02 -4.93 -12.85
C ASP A 190 -7.50 -5.30 -14.25
N ALA A 191 -6.26 -4.93 -14.57
CA ALA A 191 -5.65 -5.25 -15.86
C ALA A 191 -5.46 -6.77 -16.07
N LEU A 192 -5.15 -7.53 -15.01
CA LEU A 192 -5.07 -8.99 -15.09
C LEU A 192 -6.43 -9.62 -15.41
N ALA A 193 -7.52 -9.11 -14.83
CA ALA A 193 -8.87 -9.57 -15.13
C ALA A 193 -9.29 -9.25 -16.59
N GLU A 194 -8.83 -8.14 -17.16
CA GLU A 194 -9.10 -7.76 -18.55
C GLU A 194 -8.24 -8.52 -19.58
N HIS A 195 -6.94 -8.68 -19.31
CA HIS A 195 -5.95 -9.13 -20.30
C HIS A 195 -5.41 -10.55 -20.08
N SER A 196 -5.52 -11.11 -18.87
CA SER A 196 -5.03 -12.44 -18.52
C SER A 196 -6.04 -13.21 -17.66
N PRO A 197 -7.28 -13.41 -18.15
CA PRO A 197 -8.36 -13.97 -17.36
C PRO A 197 -8.14 -15.43 -16.93
N THR A 198 -9.03 -15.90 -16.05
CA THR A 198 -9.04 -17.21 -15.38
C THR A 198 -8.68 -18.39 -16.29
N VAL A 199 -7.63 -19.12 -15.92
CA VAL A 199 -7.29 -20.40 -16.56
C VAL A 199 -8.10 -21.51 -15.92
N THR A 200 -8.77 -22.31 -16.74
CA THR A 200 -9.59 -23.44 -16.30
C THR A 200 -8.85 -24.75 -16.57
N TYR A 201 -8.58 -25.51 -15.53
CA TYR A 201 -7.96 -26.83 -15.58
C TYR A 201 -9.02 -27.92 -15.37
N GLN A 202 -8.75 -29.11 -15.90
CA GLN A 202 -9.49 -30.34 -15.60
C GLN A 202 -8.50 -31.33 -14.99
N ILE A 203 -8.69 -31.68 -13.71
CA ILE A 203 -7.83 -32.61 -12.97
C ILE A 203 -8.73 -33.70 -12.39
N ASP A 204 -8.46 -34.96 -12.75
CA ASP A 204 -9.22 -36.15 -12.31
C ASP A 204 -10.75 -36.07 -12.50
N GLY A 205 -11.20 -35.28 -13.49
CA GLY A 205 -12.62 -35.03 -13.80
C GLY A 205 -13.26 -33.88 -13.02
N GLN A 206 -12.49 -33.16 -12.18
CA GLN A 206 -12.91 -31.94 -11.52
C GLN A 206 -12.41 -30.71 -12.27
N GLU A 207 -13.31 -29.74 -12.48
CA GLU A 207 -12.96 -28.41 -12.99
C GLU A 207 -12.32 -27.55 -11.89
N ILE A 208 -11.19 -26.91 -12.19
CA ILE A 208 -10.46 -26.03 -11.28
C ILE A 208 -10.16 -24.71 -12.00
N GLN A 209 -10.78 -23.63 -11.54
CA GLN A 209 -10.64 -22.28 -12.11
C GLN A 209 -9.63 -21.45 -11.32
N ILE A 210 -8.46 -21.19 -11.90
CA ILE A 210 -7.39 -20.39 -11.29
C ILE A 210 -7.39 -18.98 -11.92
N LYS A 211 -7.83 -17.98 -11.14
CA LYS A 211 -7.70 -16.57 -11.52
C LYS A 211 -6.22 -16.16 -11.56
N ASN A 212 -5.80 -15.38 -12.55
CA ASN A 212 -4.53 -14.67 -12.49
C ASN A 212 -4.76 -13.38 -11.69
N GLN A 213 -4.23 -13.32 -10.46
CA GLN A 213 -4.35 -12.16 -9.58
C GLN A 213 -3.21 -12.16 -8.55
N VAL A 214 -2.99 -11.01 -7.93
CA VAL A 214 -1.91 -10.72 -6.99
C VAL A 214 -2.45 -10.13 -5.68
N SER A 215 -1.63 -10.21 -4.63
CA SER A 215 -1.89 -9.65 -3.29
C SER A 215 -0.61 -8.95 -2.81
N ALA A 216 -0.74 -7.85 -2.06
CA ALA A 216 0.36 -7.41 -1.21
C ALA A 216 0.63 -8.45 -0.10
N ASP A 217 1.89 -8.51 0.36
CA ASP A 217 2.37 -9.53 1.32
C ASP A 217 1.80 -9.40 2.75
N ASN A 218 1.23 -8.24 3.11
CA ASN A 218 0.67 -7.99 4.44
C ASN A 218 -0.36 -6.84 4.36
N TYR A 219 -1.52 -7.02 5.01
CA TYR A 219 -2.58 -6.00 5.12
C TYR A 219 -2.87 -5.55 6.57
N GLU A 220 -2.22 -6.10 7.60
CA GLU A 220 -2.60 -5.93 9.01
C GLU A 220 -2.74 -4.45 9.39
N LYS A 221 -1.71 -3.64 9.07
CA LYS A 221 -1.72 -2.20 9.32
C LYS A 221 -2.58 -1.40 8.31
N TYR A 222 -2.84 -1.92 7.10
CA TYR A 222 -3.80 -1.30 6.17
C TYR A 222 -5.22 -1.42 6.73
N ASN A 223 -5.59 -2.64 7.12
CA ASN A 223 -6.86 -2.99 7.76
C ASN A 223 -7.09 -2.22 9.07
N GLU A 224 -6.04 -2.04 9.89
CA GLU A 224 -6.09 -1.21 11.10
C GLU A 224 -6.43 0.26 10.79
N ILE A 225 -5.80 0.85 9.77
CA ILE A 225 -5.98 2.27 9.40
C ILE A 225 -7.30 2.51 8.64
N HIS A 226 -7.69 1.61 7.75
CA HIS A 226 -8.80 1.79 6.81
C HIS A 226 -10.09 1.05 7.21
N GLY A 227 -10.07 0.25 8.28
CA GLY A 227 -11.22 -0.53 8.77
C GLY A 227 -11.58 -1.77 7.94
N THR A 228 -10.81 -2.07 6.89
CA THR A 228 -10.99 -3.22 6.00
C THR A 228 -10.53 -4.55 6.62
N LEU A 229 -10.86 -5.68 6.00
CA LEU A 229 -10.50 -7.03 6.46
C LEU A 229 -9.73 -7.84 5.40
N TYR A 230 -8.93 -7.22 4.54
CA TYR A 230 -8.15 -7.92 3.50
C TYR A 230 -7.23 -9.00 4.08
N LEU A 231 -7.16 -10.15 3.41
CA LEU A 231 -6.36 -11.32 3.80
C LEU A 231 -5.22 -11.57 2.79
N PRO A 232 -3.95 -11.70 3.22
CA PRO A 232 -2.83 -11.90 2.30
C PRO A 232 -2.94 -13.27 1.61
N GLU A 233 -2.78 -13.30 0.29
CA GLU A 233 -2.64 -14.58 -0.42
C GLU A 233 -1.32 -15.26 -0.02
N PRO A 234 -1.32 -16.58 0.27
CA PRO A 234 -0.08 -17.29 0.60
C PRO A 234 0.85 -17.32 -0.63
N LYS A 235 2.15 -17.14 -0.40
CA LYS A 235 3.14 -17.23 -1.48
C LYS A 235 3.15 -18.65 -2.04
N LEU A 236 2.87 -18.76 -3.33
CA LEU A 236 2.97 -20.00 -4.09
C LEU A 236 4.42 -20.51 -4.04
N GLY A 237 4.64 -21.61 -3.31
CA GLY A 237 5.98 -22.19 -3.14
C GLY A 237 6.49 -22.84 -4.43
N THR A 238 7.81 -22.96 -4.58
CA THR A 238 8.40 -23.67 -5.73
C THR A 238 8.21 -25.18 -5.60
N GLY A 239 7.26 -25.74 -6.36
CA GLY A 239 7.01 -27.18 -6.46
C GLY A 239 5.56 -27.58 -6.20
N LYS A 240 5.29 -28.89 -6.10
CA LYS A 240 3.94 -29.48 -6.04
C LYS A 240 3.12 -29.16 -4.78
N GLN A 241 3.65 -28.36 -3.85
CA GLN A 241 3.02 -28.05 -2.57
C GLN A 241 1.72 -27.24 -2.72
N ASN A 242 1.54 -26.55 -3.86
CA ASN A 242 0.38 -25.73 -4.16
C ASN A 242 -0.70 -26.49 -4.99
N GLU A 243 -0.47 -27.76 -5.35
CA GLU A 243 -1.30 -28.50 -6.32
C GLU A 243 -2.53 -29.18 -5.70
N THR A 244 -2.73 -29.11 -4.38
CA THR A 244 -3.88 -29.79 -3.74
C THR A 244 -5.17 -28.98 -3.89
N VAL A 245 -6.30 -29.70 -4.03
CA VAL A 245 -7.63 -29.11 -4.22
C VAL A 245 -8.02 -28.24 -3.02
N GLU A 246 -7.63 -28.64 -1.80
CA GLU A 246 -7.87 -27.90 -0.57
C GLU A 246 -7.15 -26.54 -0.55
N TYR A 247 -5.87 -26.52 -0.94
CA TYR A 247 -5.06 -25.30 -0.98
C TYR A 247 -5.57 -24.31 -2.03
N LEU A 248 -5.90 -24.80 -3.23
CA LEU A 248 -6.50 -23.98 -4.29
C LEU A 248 -7.89 -23.47 -3.90
N THR A 249 -8.67 -24.27 -3.17
CA THR A 249 -9.97 -23.86 -2.61
C THR A 249 -9.82 -22.78 -1.54
N GLU A 250 -8.81 -22.87 -0.66
CA GLU A 250 -8.57 -21.86 0.37
C GLU A 250 -8.10 -20.52 -0.23
N ILE A 251 -7.19 -20.56 -1.20
CA ILE A 251 -6.85 -19.39 -2.02
C ILE A 251 -8.11 -18.78 -2.63
N GLN A 252 -8.98 -19.59 -3.25
CA GLN A 252 -10.20 -19.07 -3.87
C GLN A 252 -11.15 -18.38 -2.87
N LYS A 253 -11.21 -18.83 -1.60
CA LYS A 253 -11.95 -18.11 -0.53
C LYS A 253 -11.31 -16.76 -0.22
N ILE A 254 -10.00 -16.70 -0.02
CA ILE A 254 -9.25 -15.45 0.23
C ILE A 254 -9.50 -14.45 -0.90
N ARG A 255 -9.48 -14.92 -2.15
CA ARG A 255 -9.74 -14.11 -3.35
C ARG A 255 -11.17 -13.57 -3.41
N GLN A 256 -12.17 -14.40 -3.12
CA GLN A 256 -13.57 -13.99 -3.05
C GLN A 256 -13.86 -13.04 -1.88
N HIS A 257 -13.14 -13.20 -0.76
CA HIS A 257 -13.21 -12.28 0.38
C HIS A 257 -12.61 -10.92 0.03
N ASN A 258 -11.37 -10.88 -0.46
CA ASN A 258 -10.69 -9.65 -0.86
C ASN A 258 -11.44 -8.88 -1.96
N ALA A 259 -12.12 -9.58 -2.88
CA ALA A 259 -12.98 -8.93 -3.87
C ALA A 259 -14.17 -8.19 -3.21
N LYS A 260 -14.84 -8.81 -2.23
CA LYS A 260 -15.94 -8.18 -1.49
C LYS A 260 -15.48 -7.02 -0.62
N GLU A 261 -14.35 -7.17 0.07
CA GLU A 261 -13.73 -6.07 0.84
C GLU A 261 -13.44 -4.87 -0.08
N ARG A 262 -12.96 -5.12 -1.31
CA ARG A 262 -12.73 -4.09 -2.31
C ARG A 262 -14.01 -3.43 -2.83
N GLU A 263 -15.07 -4.21 -3.08
CA GLU A 263 -16.39 -3.67 -3.44
C GLU A 263 -16.97 -2.79 -2.32
N LEU A 264 -16.77 -3.16 -1.05
CA LEU A 264 -17.18 -2.37 0.10
C LEU A 264 -16.34 -1.11 0.26
N GLU A 265 -15.01 -1.19 0.12
CA GLU A 265 -14.10 -0.05 0.16
C GLU A 265 -14.42 0.97 -0.94
N GLN A 266 -14.62 0.51 -2.18
CA GLN A 266 -15.01 1.37 -3.31
C GLN A 266 -16.39 2.02 -3.10
N ARG A 267 -17.34 1.29 -2.50
CA ARG A 267 -18.66 1.84 -2.15
C ARG A 267 -18.56 2.92 -1.07
N GLN A 268 -17.72 2.72 -0.05
CA GLN A 268 -17.46 3.74 0.98
C GLN A 268 -16.77 4.96 0.36
N GLN A 269 -15.75 4.78 -0.48
CA GLN A 269 -15.08 5.89 -1.18
C GLN A 269 -16.05 6.70 -2.07
N HIS A 270 -17.01 6.04 -2.74
CA HIS A 270 -18.04 6.72 -3.52
C HIS A 270 -19.07 7.46 -2.64
N PHE A 271 -19.45 6.87 -1.50
CA PHE A 271 -20.35 7.49 -0.54
C PHE A 271 -19.71 8.72 0.13
N ASP A 272 -18.45 8.62 0.54
CA ASP A 272 -17.66 9.70 1.15
C ASP A 272 -17.42 10.87 0.18
N GLN A 273 -17.47 10.63 -1.14
CA GLN A 273 -17.43 11.69 -2.17
C GLN A 273 -18.77 12.42 -2.37
N GLN A 274 -19.87 11.90 -1.82
CA GLN A 274 -21.23 12.41 -2.06
C GLN A 274 -21.89 13.07 -0.84
N HIS A 275 -21.34 12.89 0.36
CA HIS A 275 -21.96 13.31 1.62
C HIS A 275 -21.00 14.16 2.46
N GLU A 276 -21.54 15.17 3.14
CA GLU A 276 -20.79 15.86 4.19
C GLU A 276 -20.60 14.93 5.41
N TYR A 277 -19.46 15.06 6.09
CA TYR A 277 -19.16 14.25 7.27
C TYR A 277 -20.17 14.45 8.40
N TYR A 278 -20.58 13.36 9.03
CA TYR A 278 -21.30 13.43 10.30
C TYR A 278 -20.31 13.70 11.43
N TYR A 279 -20.64 14.60 12.35
CA TYR A 279 -19.77 14.95 13.48
C TYR A 279 -20.25 14.31 14.78
N SER A 280 -19.31 13.87 15.63
CA SER A 280 -19.63 13.40 16.99
C SER A 280 -20.03 14.53 17.93
N CYS A 281 -20.45 14.19 19.14
CA CYS A 281 -20.55 15.13 20.27
C CYS A 281 -19.20 15.79 20.64
N SER A 282 -18.06 15.19 20.25
CA SER A 282 -16.72 15.80 20.33
C SER A 282 -16.38 16.72 19.13
N ASN A 283 -17.30 16.84 18.17
CA ASN A 283 -17.12 17.58 16.90
C ASN A 283 -15.97 17.06 16.01
N GLU A 284 -15.73 15.75 16.03
CA GLU A 284 -14.80 15.05 15.13
C GLU A 284 -15.58 14.44 13.94
N PRO A 285 -15.04 14.43 12.71
CA PRO A 285 -15.75 13.96 11.51
C PRO A 285 -15.68 12.44 11.31
N PHE A 286 -16.83 11.83 10.98
CA PHE A 286 -16.99 10.40 10.76
C PHE A 286 -17.40 10.13 9.30
N SER A 287 -16.55 9.41 8.57
CA SER A 287 -17.05 8.28 7.79
C SER A 287 -17.14 7.05 8.72
N SER A 288 -17.82 5.98 8.31
CA SER A 288 -18.23 4.90 9.23
C SER A 288 -17.25 3.73 9.56
N PRO A 289 -15.90 3.78 9.38
CA PRO A 289 -15.03 2.70 9.85
C PRO A 289 -15.04 2.42 11.36
N GLU A 290 -15.23 3.41 12.24
CA GLU A 290 -15.11 3.19 13.70
C GLU A 290 -16.22 2.28 14.24
N VAL A 291 -17.44 2.43 13.72
CA VAL A 291 -18.57 1.50 13.94
C VAL A 291 -18.16 0.06 13.62
N MET A 292 -17.43 -0.13 12.52
CA MET A 292 -16.95 -1.43 12.05
C MET A 292 -15.73 -1.94 12.83
N HIS A 293 -14.81 -1.06 13.27
CA HIS A 293 -13.71 -1.46 14.15
C HIS A 293 -14.25 -2.08 15.43
N TYR A 294 -15.21 -1.39 16.07
CA TYR A 294 -15.93 -1.94 17.22
C TYR A 294 -16.65 -3.23 16.82
N LEU A 295 -17.57 -3.27 15.85
CA LEU A 295 -18.24 -4.54 15.47
C LEU A 295 -17.26 -5.72 15.28
N ASN A 296 -16.15 -5.49 14.59
CA ASN A 296 -15.13 -6.50 14.29
C ASN A 296 -14.31 -6.95 15.51
N HIS A 297 -13.99 -6.07 16.46
CA HIS A 297 -13.31 -6.44 17.73
C HIS A 297 -14.12 -7.47 18.54
N LEU A 298 -15.43 -7.52 18.30
CA LEU A 298 -16.41 -8.11 19.19
C LEU A 298 -16.99 -9.38 18.54
N ILE A 299 -17.16 -9.38 17.22
CA ILE A 299 -17.24 -10.61 16.42
C ILE A 299 -15.99 -11.48 16.66
N LYS A 300 -14.77 -10.89 16.74
CA LYS A 300 -13.53 -11.63 17.03
C LYS A 300 -13.48 -12.27 18.43
N LYS A 301 -14.18 -11.71 19.43
CA LYS A 301 -14.26 -12.24 20.81
C LYS A 301 -15.44 -13.21 21.04
N ALA A 302 -16.34 -13.38 20.05
CA ALA A 302 -17.60 -14.11 20.19
C ALA A 302 -17.49 -15.58 20.68
N SER A 303 -16.29 -16.16 20.58
CA SER A 303 -15.94 -17.50 21.08
C SER A 303 -15.86 -17.62 22.61
N ASN A 304 -15.51 -16.56 23.35
CA ASN A 304 -15.37 -16.61 24.81
C ASN A 304 -16.56 -15.94 25.52
N LYS A 305 -17.67 -16.65 25.68
CA LYS A 305 -18.93 -16.12 26.23
C LYS A 305 -18.87 -15.52 27.64
N LYS A 306 -17.86 -15.84 28.45
CA LYS A 306 -17.69 -15.23 29.79
C LYS A 306 -16.96 -13.88 29.69
N GLU A 307 -15.94 -13.86 28.84
CA GLU A 307 -15.31 -12.67 28.27
C GLU A 307 -16.23 -11.95 27.24
N LEU A 308 -17.51 -12.36 27.17
CA LEU A 308 -18.60 -11.68 26.47
C LEU A 308 -19.64 -11.08 27.44
N GLY A 309 -19.66 -11.47 28.72
CA GLY A 309 -20.53 -10.90 29.75
C GLY A 309 -19.94 -9.71 30.54
N HIS A 310 -18.83 -9.90 31.26
CA HIS A 310 -18.26 -8.93 32.23
C HIS A 310 -18.30 -7.44 31.79
N ASP A 311 -17.36 -6.94 30.99
CA ASP A 311 -17.30 -5.58 30.45
C ASP A 311 -18.43 -5.17 29.45
N ILE A 312 -19.38 -6.03 29.04
CA ILE A 312 -20.66 -5.48 28.50
C ILE A 312 -21.29 -4.67 29.64
N ASN A 313 -21.28 -5.23 30.85
CA ASN A 313 -21.77 -4.55 32.03
C ASN A 313 -20.87 -3.38 32.44
N GLU A 314 -19.56 -3.39 32.13
CA GLU A 314 -18.68 -2.21 32.37
C GLU A 314 -18.98 -1.08 31.37
N ILE A 315 -19.19 -1.38 30.08
CA ILE A 315 -19.68 -0.41 29.10
C ILE A 315 -21.04 0.15 29.53
N ILE A 316 -21.97 -0.70 29.96
CA ILE A 316 -23.28 -0.25 30.50
C ILE A 316 -23.09 0.59 31.77
N GLN A 317 -22.28 0.16 32.75
CA GLN A 317 -22.03 0.91 33.98
C GLN A 317 -21.33 2.26 33.73
N THR A 318 -20.51 2.36 32.68
CA THR A 318 -19.80 3.59 32.31
C THR A 318 -20.70 4.54 31.52
N GLN A 319 -21.47 4.02 30.56
CA GLN A 319 -22.23 4.83 29.59
C GLN A 319 -23.67 5.14 30.04
N GLN A 320 -24.34 4.23 30.76
CA GLN A 320 -25.73 4.47 31.21
C GLN A 320 -25.88 5.74 32.08
N PRO A 321 -24.95 6.06 33.01
CA PRO A 321 -25.03 7.32 33.76
C PRO A 321 -24.90 8.58 32.88
N ILE A 322 -24.09 8.50 31.81
CA ILE A 322 -23.88 9.61 30.85
C ILE A 322 -25.15 9.81 30.01
N LEU A 323 -25.67 8.72 29.44
CA LEU A 323 -26.90 8.74 28.63
C LEU A 323 -28.12 9.21 29.46
N HIS A 324 -28.21 8.83 30.74
CA HIS A 324 -29.24 9.37 31.66
C HIS A 324 -29.03 10.87 31.95
N HIS A 325 -27.79 11.34 32.10
CA HIS A 325 -27.49 12.76 32.32
C HIS A 325 -27.87 13.62 31.09
N GLU A 326 -27.58 13.09 29.90
CA GLU A 326 -27.99 13.67 28.61
C GLU A 326 -29.50 13.51 28.30
N LYS A 327 -30.25 12.83 29.18
CA LYS A 327 -31.70 12.57 29.07
C LYS A 327 -32.13 11.72 27.86
N TRP A 328 -31.29 10.78 27.43
CA TRP A 328 -31.71 9.76 26.48
C TRP A 328 -32.78 8.87 27.12
N ASP A 329 -33.85 8.57 26.39
CA ASP A 329 -34.88 7.64 26.84
C ASP A 329 -34.43 6.19 26.63
N ILE A 330 -33.55 5.74 27.52
CA ILE A 330 -32.94 4.40 27.50
C ILE A 330 -34.02 3.30 27.59
N ASP A 331 -35.15 3.57 28.25
CA ASP A 331 -36.23 2.60 28.39
C ASP A 331 -37.04 2.48 27.10
N THR A 332 -37.38 3.59 26.42
CA THR A 332 -37.97 3.56 25.06
C THR A 332 -37.02 2.93 24.05
N ILE A 333 -35.71 3.20 24.11
CA ILE A 333 -34.71 2.57 23.22
C ILE A 333 -34.67 1.05 23.42
N ASN A 334 -34.63 0.58 24.68
CA ASN A 334 -34.67 -0.86 24.99
C ASN A 334 -36.02 -1.49 24.62
N PHE A 335 -37.13 -0.78 24.80
CA PHE A 335 -38.46 -1.24 24.40
C PHE A 335 -38.55 -1.42 22.87
N ASN A 336 -38.11 -0.42 22.10
CA ASN A 336 -38.09 -0.49 20.64
C ASN A 336 -37.17 -1.62 20.13
N LEU A 337 -35.99 -1.80 20.74
CA LEU A 337 -35.08 -2.90 20.40
C LEU A 337 -35.70 -4.29 20.69
N ASN A 338 -36.40 -4.46 21.82
CA ASN A 338 -37.08 -5.72 22.12
C ASN A 338 -38.31 -5.95 21.24
N ASN A 339 -39.05 -4.91 20.87
CA ASN A 339 -40.12 -4.99 19.87
C ASN A 339 -39.58 -5.43 18.51
N ALA A 340 -38.55 -4.78 17.96
CA ALA A 340 -37.95 -5.16 16.67
C ALA A 340 -37.38 -6.59 16.67
N ARG A 341 -37.02 -7.14 17.84
CA ARG A 341 -36.57 -8.53 17.98
C ARG A 341 -37.71 -9.55 18.11
N LEU A 342 -38.95 -9.10 18.34
CA LEU A 342 -40.17 -9.92 18.36
C LEU A 342 -41.00 -9.74 17.07
N TYR A 343 -40.89 -8.57 16.43
CA TYR A 343 -41.54 -8.15 15.20
C TYR A 343 -40.43 -7.70 14.21
N PRO A 344 -39.81 -8.64 13.46
CA PRO A 344 -38.60 -8.38 12.69
C PRO A 344 -38.83 -7.74 11.30
N GLU A 345 -40.04 -7.25 11.00
CA GLU A 345 -40.29 -6.41 9.82
C GLU A 345 -40.12 -4.92 10.19
N PRO A 346 -39.48 -4.09 9.35
CA PRO A 346 -38.88 -2.84 9.80
C PRO A 346 -39.84 -1.64 9.76
N ASP A 347 -40.41 -1.29 10.91
CA ASP A 347 -40.74 0.11 11.20
C ASP A 347 -39.46 0.85 11.66
N MET A 348 -38.79 1.49 10.67
CA MET A 348 -37.54 2.28 10.74
C MET A 348 -36.21 1.52 10.60
N GLU A 349 -35.25 2.20 9.95
CA GLU A 349 -33.88 1.72 9.66
C GLU A 349 -32.95 1.86 10.88
N PHE A 350 -32.02 0.92 11.04
CA PHE A 350 -31.14 0.85 12.22
C PHE A 350 -29.81 1.61 12.05
N LYS A 351 -29.46 2.42 13.05
CA LYS A 351 -28.06 2.76 13.40
C LYS A 351 -27.57 1.86 14.55
N VAL A 352 -26.26 1.65 14.63
CA VAL A 352 -25.63 0.51 15.33
C VAL A 352 -24.52 0.99 16.28
N LEU A 353 -24.37 0.37 17.47
CA LEU A 353 -23.08 0.05 18.12
C LEU A 353 -23.24 -0.87 19.36
N SER A 354 -22.14 -1.43 19.90
CA SER A 354 -22.20 -2.75 20.57
C SER A 354 -20.96 -3.19 21.40
N VAL A 355 -21.13 -4.11 22.40
CA VAL A 355 -20.23 -5.19 23.00
C VAL A 355 -18.73 -4.88 23.40
N GLN A 356 -17.84 -5.72 24.02
CA GLN A 356 -17.78 -6.97 24.83
C GLN A 356 -16.38 -7.20 25.55
N PRO A 357 -16.33 -7.93 26.70
CA PRO A 357 -15.30 -7.99 27.79
C PRO A 357 -13.81 -8.45 27.70
N LYS A 358 -13.18 -8.53 28.90
CA LYS A 358 -11.88 -9.13 29.31
C LYS A 358 -11.99 -9.93 30.67
N PRO A 359 -10.91 -10.35 31.41
CA PRO A 359 -10.28 -11.67 31.25
C PRO A 359 -10.00 -12.45 32.59
N VAL A 360 -9.03 -13.38 32.64
CA VAL A 360 -8.55 -14.13 33.83
C VAL A 360 -7.00 -14.12 33.93
N ILE A 361 -6.41 -14.50 35.08
CA ILE A 361 -5.10 -14.05 35.62
C ILE A 361 -4.11 -15.22 35.96
N GLU A 362 -2.80 -14.90 36.00
CA GLU A 362 -1.58 -15.72 36.31
C GLU A 362 -0.90 -15.27 37.65
N PRO A 363 0.32 -15.73 38.09
CA PRO A 363 0.98 -17.05 38.14
C PRO A 363 1.72 -17.32 39.50
N THR A 364 2.61 -18.33 39.60
CA THR A 364 3.72 -18.51 40.60
C THR A 364 4.62 -19.73 40.21
N SER A 365 5.83 -20.05 40.73
CA SER A 365 6.79 -19.49 41.73
C SER A 365 8.26 -19.98 41.43
N GLN A 366 9.23 -19.84 42.36
CA GLN A 366 10.67 -20.27 42.26
C GLN A 366 11.27 -20.53 43.69
N PRO A 367 12.61 -20.57 43.98
CA PRO A 367 13.87 -20.84 43.21
C PRO A 367 14.94 -21.74 43.93
N LYS A 368 16.10 -22.04 43.30
CA LYS A 368 17.47 -21.66 43.79
C LYS A 368 18.66 -22.11 42.88
N PRO A 369 19.71 -21.27 42.67
CA PRO A 369 20.97 -21.59 41.97
C PRO A 369 22.10 -21.96 42.98
N LYS A 370 23.41 -22.08 42.69
CA LYS A 370 24.33 -21.73 41.57
C LYS A 370 25.59 -22.65 41.62
N PRO A 371 26.44 -22.79 40.56
CA PRO A 371 27.78 -22.16 40.61
C PRO A 371 28.33 -21.63 39.25
N GLU A 372 29.65 -21.59 39.04
CA GLU A 372 30.37 -20.49 38.34
C GLU A 372 31.73 -20.93 37.71
N ILE A 373 32.12 -20.41 36.52
CA ILE A 373 33.50 -20.41 35.96
C ILE A 373 33.77 -19.06 35.23
N HIS A 374 35.03 -18.61 35.13
CA HIS A 374 35.45 -17.23 34.78
C HIS A 374 36.22 -17.11 33.40
N PRO A 375 36.67 -15.92 32.92
CA PRO A 375 36.42 -15.50 31.52
C PRO A 375 37.67 -15.25 30.63
N SER A 376 37.43 -14.93 29.34
CA SER A 376 38.46 -14.35 28.44
C SER A 376 37.90 -13.49 27.27
N GLN A 377 38.39 -12.25 27.17
CA GLN A 377 38.72 -11.46 25.95
C GLN A 377 37.65 -11.01 24.90
N LEU A 378 37.18 -9.76 25.09
CA LEU A 378 37.17 -8.60 24.15
C LEU A 378 36.87 -8.74 22.63
N GLU A 379 35.77 -8.08 22.21
CA GLU A 379 35.57 -7.22 21.01
C GLU A 379 35.69 -7.77 19.55
N PRO A 380 35.11 -7.08 18.54
CA PRO A 380 34.13 -5.98 18.54
C PRO A 380 32.83 -6.30 17.74
N LYS A 381 31.93 -5.31 17.59
CA LYS A 381 30.70 -5.41 16.78
C LYS A 381 30.99 -5.54 15.28
N ARG A 382 30.08 -6.19 14.55
CA ARG A 382 29.86 -5.95 13.10
C ARG A 382 28.44 -5.46 12.82
N ASN A 383 28.35 -4.45 11.97
CA ASN A 383 27.18 -4.21 11.13
C ASN A 383 27.54 -4.81 9.76
N ASP A 384 26.86 -5.86 9.32
CA ASP A 384 27.05 -6.39 7.96
C ASP A 384 25.84 -5.96 7.10
N TYR A 385 26.09 -4.94 6.27
CA TYR A 385 25.27 -4.56 5.11
C TYR A 385 26.08 -4.89 3.84
N ASP A 386 25.43 -4.86 2.67
CA ASP A 386 26.03 -5.03 1.34
C ASP A 386 26.66 -6.40 1.01
N GLY A 387 25.88 -7.23 0.30
CA GLY A 387 26.38 -8.34 -0.52
C GLY A 387 26.17 -8.05 -2.01
N LEU A 388 27.18 -7.48 -2.68
CA LEU A 388 27.16 -7.28 -4.14
C LEU A 388 27.35 -8.61 -4.88
N GLY A 389 26.55 -8.84 -5.93
CA GLY A 389 26.39 -10.16 -6.58
C GLY A 389 26.59 -10.22 -8.10
N PHE A 390 27.30 -9.22 -8.68
CA PHE A 390 27.60 -9.06 -10.13
C PHE A 390 26.39 -8.93 -11.07
#